data_AF-A0A7I7QLQ2-F1
#
_entry.id   AF-A0A7I7QLQ2-F1
#
_cell.length_a   1.000
_cell.length_b   1.000
_cell.length_c   1.000
_cell.angle_alpha   90.00
_cell.angle_beta   90.00
_cell.angle_gamma   90.00
#
_symmetry.space_group_name_H-M   'P 1'
#
loop_
_entity.id
_entity.type
_entity.pdbx_description
1 polymer ?
#
loop_
_entity_poly.entity_id
_entity_poly.type
_entity_poly.pdbx_seq_one_letter_code
_entity_poly.pdbx_strand_id
1 'polypeptide(L)'
;MPEAHHDLVAAVATVHHFPDLVAGLQRLADLTAPGGALVVIGCARSSTLPDYTCDAVGVVEHQVLSRTRGYWQHNAPVRMQFPHTYTEVKQIATTVLPGMAWRRLPLWRYAITWRKPKQETHSTAR
;
A
#
# COMPACT_ATOMS: atom_id res chain seq x y z
N MET A 1 -6.04 -18.69 4.14
CA MET A 1 -6.37 -18.58 2.70
C MET A 1 -5.35 -19.38 1.91
N PRO A 2 -5.75 -20.02 0.80
CA PRO A 2 -4.81 -20.71 -0.09
C PRO A 2 -3.75 -19.73 -0.61
N GLU A 3 -2.49 -20.16 -0.61
CA GLU A 3 -1.38 -19.37 -1.14
C GLU A 3 -1.37 -19.44 -2.65
N ALA A 4 -0.86 -18.41 -3.33
CA ALA A 4 -0.58 -18.39 -4.76
C ALA A 4 -1.77 -18.62 -5.71
N HIS A 5 -2.99 -18.34 -5.25
CA HIS A 5 -4.22 -18.62 -6.02
C HIS A 5 -4.98 -17.35 -6.47
N HIS A 6 -4.55 -16.16 -6.04
CA HIS A 6 -5.25 -14.92 -6.35
C HIS A 6 -4.52 -14.11 -7.44
N ASP A 7 -5.17 -13.91 -8.59
CA ASP A 7 -4.63 -13.09 -9.68
C ASP A 7 -4.49 -11.60 -9.30
N LEU A 8 -5.29 -11.16 -8.32
CA LEU A 8 -5.20 -9.84 -7.70
C LEU A 8 -5.39 -9.95 -6.19
N VAL A 9 -4.44 -9.40 -5.44
CA VAL A 9 -4.56 -9.15 -4.01
C VAL A 9 -4.56 -7.63 -3.81
N ALA A 10 -5.56 -7.10 -3.12
CA ALA A 10 -5.66 -5.67 -2.84
C ALA A 10 -5.83 -5.41 -1.34
N ALA A 11 -5.04 -4.50 -0.78
CA ALA A 11 -5.17 -4.03 0.59
C ALA A 11 -5.34 -2.51 0.61
N VAL A 12 -6.52 -2.04 1.05
CA VAL A 12 -6.90 -0.62 0.98
C VAL A 12 -7.15 -0.10 2.38
N ALA A 13 -6.33 0.88 2.79
CA ALA A 13 -6.36 1.50 4.11
C ALA A 13 -6.23 0.48 5.27
N THR A 14 -5.47 -0.60 5.08
CA THR A 14 -5.40 -1.68 6.09
C THR A 14 -4.00 -1.91 6.62
N VAL A 15 -2.97 -1.92 5.76
CA VAL A 15 -1.63 -2.40 6.12
C VAL A 15 -0.95 -1.60 7.24
N HIS A 16 -1.36 -0.35 7.44
CA HIS A 16 -0.85 0.49 8.53
C HIS A 16 -1.39 0.09 9.91
N HIS A 17 -2.38 -0.80 9.97
CA HIS A 17 -2.85 -1.43 11.20
C HIS A 17 -2.09 -2.73 11.53
N PHE A 18 -1.24 -3.23 10.62
CA PHE A 18 -0.49 -4.44 10.91
C PHE A 18 0.59 -4.16 11.96
N PRO A 19 0.73 -5.06 12.96
CA PRO A 19 1.78 -4.92 13.96
C PRO A 19 3.18 -5.05 13.34
N ASP A 20 3.31 -5.89 12.30
CA ASP A 20 4.51 -6.05 11.50
C ASP A 20 4.17 -5.88 10.01
N LEU A 21 4.69 -4.81 9.42
CA LEU A 21 4.48 -4.50 8.00
C LEU A 21 5.25 -5.46 7.09
N VAL A 22 6.43 -5.92 7.48
CA VAL A 22 7.25 -6.85 6.69
C VAL A 22 6.50 -8.16 6.53
N ALA A 23 6.11 -8.78 7.65
CA ALA A 23 5.35 -10.03 7.64
C ALA A 23 4.00 -9.88 6.92
N GLY A 24 3.33 -8.74 7.09
CA GLY A 24 2.08 -8.45 6.40
C GLY A 24 2.22 -8.37 4.88
N LEU A 25 3.25 -7.67 4.37
CA LEU A 25 3.50 -7.57 2.94
C LEU A 25 3.95 -8.91 2.34
N GLN A 26 4.78 -9.68 3.05
CA GLN A 26 5.16 -11.04 2.66
C GLN A 26 3.91 -11.92 2.50
N ARG A 27 3.02 -11.88 3.49
CA ARG A 27 1.79 -12.68 3.44
C ARG A 27 0.90 -12.30 2.25
N LEU A 28 0.77 -11.02 1.95
CA LEU A 28 0.00 -10.58 0.78
C LEU A 28 0.65 -11.03 -0.54
N ALA A 29 1.98 -11.03 -0.61
CA ALA A 29 2.72 -11.56 -1.75
C ALA A 29 2.54 -13.08 -1.90
N ASP A 30 2.50 -13.84 -0.80
CA ASP A 30 2.30 -15.29 -0.81
C ASP A 30 0.92 -15.65 -1.35
N LEU A 31 -0.12 -14.91 -0.96
CA LEU A 31 -1.48 -15.09 -1.46
C LEU A 31 -1.62 -14.79 -2.97
N THR A 32 -0.76 -13.93 -3.51
CA THR A 32 -0.78 -13.55 -4.92
C THR A 32 -0.28 -14.70 -5.80
N ALA A 33 -1.00 -15.04 -6.86
CA ALA A 33 -0.62 -16.05 -7.83
C ALA A 33 0.62 -15.63 -8.65
N PRO A 34 1.46 -16.56 -9.15
CA PRO A 34 2.54 -16.23 -10.07
C PRO A 34 2.02 -15.49 -11.31
N GLY A 35 2.59 -14.32 -11.62
CA GLY A 35 2.09 -13.42 -12.67
C GLY A 35 0.93 -12.50 -12.24
N GLY A 36 0.33 -12.76 -11.08
CA GLY A 36 -0.70 -11.92 -10.46
C GLY A 36 -0.16 -10.62 -9.89
N ALA A 37 -1.07 -9.76 -9.44
CA ALA A 37 -0.74 -8.43 -8.93
C ALA A 37 -1.09 -8.25 -7.45
N LEU A 38 -0.23 -7.53 -6.73
CA LEU A 38 -0.49 -6.99 -5.40
C LEU A 38 -0.62 -5.47 -5.50
N VAL A 39 -1.73 -4.93 -4.99
CA VAL A 39 -1.96 -3.48 -4.88
C VAL A 39 -2.21 -3.10 -3.43
N VAL A 40 -1.41 -2.18 -2.91
CA VAL A 40 -1.60 -1.64 -1.55
C VAL A 40 -1.86 -0.15 -1.65
N ILE A 41 -3.00 0.29 -1.14
CA ILE A 41 -3.30 1.71 -0.94
C ILE A 41 -3.23 1.99 0.56
N GLY A 42 -2.15 2.61 1.02
CA GLY A 42 -1.89 2.78 2.46
C GLY A 42 -1.87 4.24 2.92
N CYS A 43 -1.71 4.40 4.23
CA CYS A 43 -1.43 5.65 4.93
C CYS A 43 -0.11 5.48 5.68
N ALA A 44 0.67 6.55 5.79
CA ALA A 44 1.90 6.58 6.58
C ALA A 44 2.13 8.01 7.08
N ARG A 45 3.10 8.21 7.98
CA ARG A 45 3.46 9.55 8.45
C ARG A 45 4.37 10.26 7.45
N SER A 46 4.25 11.57 7.36
CA SER A 46 5.19 12.42 6.65
C SER A 46 6.47 12.57 7.46
N SER A 47 7.63 12.55 6.79
CA SER A 47 8.94 12.73 7.44
C SER A 47 9.90 13.60 6.64
N THR A 48 9.53 13.97 5.41
CA THR A 48 10.37 14.78 4.52
C THR A 48 9.64 16.05 4.08
N LEU A 49 10.40 17.07 3.67
CA LEU A 49 9.81 18.32 3.15
C LEU A 49 8.83 18.09 1.99
N PRO A 50 9.12 17.24 0.98
CA PRO A 50 8.16 16.90 -0.05
C PRO A 50 6.86 16.29 0.48
N ASP A 51 6.93 15.45 1.52
CA ASP A 51 5.74 14.84 2.11
C ASP A 51 4.81 15.91 2.71
N TYR A 52 5.37 16.86 3.47
CA TYR A 52 4.60 17.94 4.06
C TYR A 52 3.98 18.87 3.01
N THR A 53 4.66 19.11 1.89
CA THR A 53 4.09 19.84 0.75
C THR A 53 2.89 19.09 0.16
N CYS A 54 3.00 17.77 -0.04
CA CYS A 54 1.89 16.95 -0.49
C CYS A 54 0.72 16.96 0.51
N ASP A 55 1.00 16.96 1.81
CA ASP A 55 -0.02 17.01 2.85
C ASP A 55 -0.77 18.35 2.82
N ALA A 56 -0.07 19.47 2.63
CA ALA A 56 -0.71 20.78 2.50
C ALA A 56 -1.69 20.82 1.33
N VAL A 57 -1.30 20.27 0.17
CA VAL A 57 -2.20 20.11 -0.98
C VAL A 57 -3.38 19.19 -0.62
N GLY A 58 -3.12 18.09 0.09
CA GLY A 58 -4.14 17.16 0.58
C GLY A 58 -5.16 17.80 1.53
N VAL A 59 -4.74 18.75 2.38
CA VAL A 59 -5.66 19.53 3.24
C VAL A 59 -6.64 20.33 2.37
N VAL A 60 -6.13 21.04 1.37
CA VAL A 60 -6.96 21.86 0.48
C VAL A 60 -7.96 20.98 -0.27
N GLU A 61 -7.48 19.88 -0.86
CA GLU A 61 -8.32 18.92 -1.57
C GLU A 61 -9.41 18.33 -0.65
N HIS A 62 -9.03 17.88 0.56
CA HIS A 62 -9.98 17.35 1.53
C HIS A 62 -11.07 18.36 1.86
N GLN A 63 -10.69 19.62 2.09
CA GLN A 63 -11.65 20.69 2.41
C GLN A 63 -12.61 20.97 1.25
N VAL A 64 -12.12 21.00 0.01
CA VAL A 64 -12.96 21.18 -1.18
C VAL A 64 -13.92 20.01 -1.35
N LEU A 65 -13.43 18.77 -1.25
CA LEU A 65 -14.24 17.57 -1.41
C LEU A 65 -15.30 17.46 -0.30
N SER A 66 -14.93 17.69 0.96
CA SER A 66 -15.86 17.65 2.09
C SER A 66 -16.98 18.69 1.96
N ARG A 67 -16.69 19.88 1.42
CA ARG A 67 -17.69 20.94 1.21
C ARG A 67 -18.58 20.70 0.00
N THR A 68 -18.04 20.14 -1.08
CA THR A 68 -18.75 20.00 -2.36
C THR A 68 -19.46 18.66 -2.52
N ARG A 69 -18.98 17.61 -1.86
CA ARG A 69 -19.50 16.23 -1.95
C ARG A 69 -20.05 15.70 -0.64
N GLY A 70 -20.02 16.53 0.41
CA GLY A 70 -20.34 16.12 1.76
C GLY A 70 -19.21 15.34 2.42
N TYR A 71 -19.36 15.13 3.72
CA TYR A 71 -18.40 14.42 4.54
C TYR A 71 -19.13 13.35 5.36
N TRP A 72 -18.69 12.10 5.23
CA TRP A 72 -19.22 11.00 6.02
C TRP A 72 -18.24 10.65 7.14
N GLN A 73 -18.70 10.79 8.38
CA GLN A 73 -17.97 10.40 9.58
C GLN A 73 -18.49 9.05 10.04
N HIS A 74 -17.61 8.05 10.15
CA HIS A 74 -17.97 6.76 10.75
C HIS A 74 -17.84 6.80 12.28
N ASN A 75 -18.56 5.92 12.97
CA ASN A 75 -18.50 5.79 14.44
C ASN A 75 -17.31 4.94 14.93
N ALA A 76 -16.60 4.24 14.04
CA ALA A 76 -15.45 3.45 14.45
C ALA A 76 -14.31 4.35 14.97
N PRO A 77 -13.55 3.93 16.00
CA PRO A 77 -12.39 4.69 16.47
C PRO A 77 -11.35 4.86 15.35
N VAL A 78 -11.01 6.11 15.03
CA VAL A 78 -9.93 6.42 14.09
C VAL A 78 -8.61 6.39 14.83
N ARG A 79 -7.64 5.60 14.35
CA ARG A 79 -6.26 5.62 14.84
C ARG A 79 -5.39 6.32 13.81
N MET A 80 -5.01 7.56 14.12
CA MET A 80 -4.13 8.38 13.27
C MET A 80 -2.63 8.18 13.57
N GLN A 81 -2.30 7.28 14.50
CA GLN A 81 -0.93 6.88 14.78
C GLN A 81 -0.52 5.81 13.76
N PHE A 82 -0.02 6.25 12.61
CA PHE A 82 0.61 5.32 11.66
C PHE A 82 1.98 4.94 12.21
N PRO A 83 2.36 3.66 12.29
CA PRO A 83 3.63 3.24 12.90
C PRO A 83 4.87 3.58 12.06
N HIS A 84 4.70 3.82 10.77
CA HIS A 84 5.78 4.05 9.80
C HIS A 84 5.61 5.37 9.05
N THR A 85 6.71 5.93 8.58
CA THR A 85 6.79 7.06 7.64
C THR A 85 6.69 6.58 6.20
N TYR A 86 6.42 7.46 5.23
CA TYR A 86 6.43 7.09 3.81
C TYR A 86 7.78 6.53 3.37
N THR A 87 8.90 7.10 3.85
CA THR A 87 10.24 6.61 3.55
C THR A 87 10.45 5.19 4.10
N GLU A 88 10.09 4.93 5.36
CA GLU A 88 10.20 3.60 5.97
C GLU A 88 9.34 2.56 5.25
N VAL A 89 8.09 2.90 4.93
CA VAL A 89 7.20 2.01 4.17
C VAL A 89 7.81 1.69 2.80
N LYS A 90 8.31 2.70 2.08
CA LYS A 90 8.91 2.52 0.76
C LYS A 90 10.15 1.63 0.84
N GLN A 91 11.00 1.82 1.85
CA GLN A 91 12.19 0.99 2.07
C GLN A 91 11.80 -0.47 2.34
N ILE A 92 10.92 -0.70 3.33
CA ILE A 92 10.41 -2.03 3.68
C ILE A 92 9.78 -2.71 2.45
N ALA A 93 8.91 -2.00 1.74
CA ALA A 93 8.23 -2.54 0.56
C ALA A 93 9.21 -2.85 -0.59
N THR A 94 10.27 -2.06 -0.76
CA THR A 94 11.29 -2.34 -1.79
C THR A 94 12.04 -3.63 -1.47
N THR A 95 12.33 -3.89 -0.19
CA THR A 95 12.97 -5.13 0.25
C THR A 95 12.06 -6.34 0.12
N VAL A 96 10.80 -6.21 0.52
CA VAL A 96 9.83 -7.34 0.51
C VAL A 96 9.27 -7.62 -0.88
N LEU A 97 9.09 -6.60 -1.70
CA LEU A 97 8.48 -6.67 -3.04
C LEU A 97 9.44 -6.08 -4.08
N PRO A 98 10.52 -6.81 -4.44
CA PRO A 98 11.48 -6.33 -5.43
C PRO A 98 10.79 -5.97 -6.75
N GLY A 99 11.14 -4.81 -7.31
CA GLY A 99 10.54 -4.28 -8.54
C GLY A 99 9.15 -3.65 -8.39
N MET A 100 8.67 -3.45 -7.16
CA MET A 100 7.43 -2.72 -6.93
C MET A 100 7.51 -1.27 -7.44
N ALA A 101 6.38 -0.77 -7.92
CA ALA A 101 6.22 0.65 -8.24
C ALA A 101 5.57 1.38 -7.07
N TRP A 102 6.10 2.57 -6.78
CA TRP A 102 5.65 3.45 -5.70
C TRP A 102 5.02 4.71 -6.28
N ARG A 103 3.88 5.14 -5.72
CA ARG A 103 3.26 6.42 -6.06
C ARG A 103 2.68 7.10 -4.82
N ARG A 104 3.03 8.37 -4.61
CA ARG A 104 2.32 9.24 -3.67
C ARG A 104 0.95 9.59 -4.26
N LEU A 105 -0.10 9.44 -3.47
CA LEU A 105 -1.47 9.76 -3.86
C LEU A 105 -2.01 10.93 -3.03
N PRO A 106 -3.08 11.59 -3.51
CA PRO A 106 -3.75 12.62 -2.73
C PRO A 106 -4.40 12.06 -1.44
N LEU A 107 -4.92 12.96 -0.59
CA LEU A 107 -5.57 12.62 0.69
C LEU A 107 -4.73 11.68 1.60
N TRP A 108 -3.44 12.00 1.75
CA TRP A 108 -2.48 11.27 2.60
C TRP A 108 -2.27 9.80 2.22
N ARG A 109 -2.57 9.42 0.98
CA ARG A 109 -2.40 8.04 0.51
C ARG A 109 -1.08 7.80 -0.23
N TYR A 110 -0.71 6.54 -0.31
CA TYR A 110 0.29 6.04 -1.24
C TYR A 110 -0.23 4.78 -1.92
N ALA A 111 0.33 4.44 -3.07
CA ALA A 111 0.13 3.17 -3.75
C ALA A 111 1.46 2.42 -3.89
N ILE A 112 1.41 1.13 -3.57
CA ILE A 112 2.38 0.13 -4.03
C ILE A 112 1.65 -0.74 -5.03
N THR A 113 2.25 -0.93 -6.21
CA THR A 113 1.80 -1.93 -7.18
C THR A 113 2.95 -2.85 -7.50
N TRP A 114 2.73 -4.15 -7.39
CA TRP A 114 3.74 -5.18 -7.63
C TRP A 114 3.16 -6.33 -8.43
N ARG A 115 3.95 -6.91 -9.33
CA ARG A 115 3.59 -8.16 -10.01
C ARG A 115 4.46 -9.27 -9.46
N LYS A 116 3.84 -10.38 -9.06
CA LYS A 116 4.59 -11.57 -8.66
C LYS A 116 5.28 -12.16 -9.88
N PRO A 117 6.58 -12.45 -9.84
CA PRO A 117 7.26 -13.15 -10.92
C PRO A 117 6.55 -14.46 -11.28
N LYS A 118 6.48 -14.78 -12.56
CA LYS A 118 6.08 -16.12 -12.98
C LYS A 118 7.18 -17.09 -12.55
N GLN A 119 6.81 -18.27 -12.06
CA GLN A 119 7.80 -19.33 -11.93
C GLN A 119 8.22 -19.73 -13.35
N GLU A 120 9.49 -19.54 -13.68
CA GLU A 120 10.02 -20.05 -14.94
C GLU A 120 9.97 -21.57 -14.87
N THR A 121 9.07 -22.17 -15.66
CA THR A 121 9.10 -23.61 -15.89
C THR A 121 10.35 -23.88 -16.71
N HIS A 122 11.48 -24.18 -16.06
CA HIS A 122 12.59 -24.83 -16.72
C HIS A 122 12.12 -26.22 -17.16
N SER A 123 11.54 -26.29 -18.36
CA SER A 123 11.30 -27.55 -19.05
C SER A 123 12.68 -28.07 -19.47
N THR A 124 13.28 -28.91 -18.63
CA THR A 124 14.38 -29.76 -19.05
C THR A 124 13.85 -30.67 -20.15
N ALA A 125 14.03 -30.27 -21.41
CA ALA A 125 13.74 -31.10 -22.55
C ALA A 125 14.58 -32.36 -22.44
N ARG A 126 13.89 -33.50 -22.52
CA ARG A 126 14.48 -34.84 -22.56
C ARG A 126 14.49 -35.34 -23.99
#